data_AF-A0A8D8GAG2-F1
#
_entry.id   AF-A0A8D8GAG2-F1
#
_cell.length_a   1.000
_cell.length_b   1.000
_cell.length_c   1.000
_cell.angle_alpha   90.00
_cell.angle_beta   90.00
_cell.angle_gamma   90.00
#
_symmetry.space_group_name_H-M   'P 1'
#
loop_
_entity.id
_entity.type
_entity.pdbx_description
1 polymer ?
#
loop_
_entity_poly.entity_id
_entity_poly.type
_entity_poly.pdbx_seq_one_letter_code
_entity_poly.pdbx_strand_id
1 'polypeptide(L)'
;MLLYHVKEVLLKFYQDDIARIVALVVLTLSIVVGFYVSSILGLIILLFFINGCAAAVFTLNHKETVGRYLQKLKDFFGYKDYDPLAASQCDVCGNERCPRHNRNALIHEPWKGFLIEAPLDDAVDRFFSHILDTFVRNWHSQITPDEQFMLGIKSNLRDALCRLLIRAKELDAPTVITTRLLPTFFIHYEIIAKMMLVDHVPMDRLAKTFLIDEYPIHPAVLNRQAEVNYLRGVAKVLIPRLFTPENINCKIFFNLIKELLSFWVLLPLLDVISDPNLIN
;
A
#
# COMPACT_ATOMS: atom_id res chain seq x y z
N MET A 1 -24.48 12.84 -20.56
CA MET A 1 -23.16 12.27 -20.25
C MET A 1 -23.27 11.01 -19.36
N LEU A 2 -24.04 11.01 -18.26
CA LEU A 2 -24.27 9.85 -17.38
C LEU A 2 -24.81 8.58 -18.10
N LEU A 3 -25.81 8.75 -18.97
CA LEU A 3 -26.42 7.64 -19.74
C LEU A 3 -25.47 6.99 -20.75
N TYR A 4 -24.42 7.70 -21.20
CA TYR A 4 -23.46 7.19 -22.17
C TYR A 4 -22.49 6.20 -21.50
N HIS A 5 -21.95 6.56 -20.33
CA HIS A 5 -21.08 5.68 -19.55
C HIS A 5 -21.80 4.45 -18.98
N VAL A 6 -23.07 4.60 -18.56
CA VAL A 6 -23.87 3.45 -18.11
C VAL A 6 -24.08 2.45 -19.25
N LYS A 7 -24.37 2.93 -20.47
CA LYS A 7 -24.50 2.04 -21.64
C LYS A 7 -23.17 1.35 -21.98
N GLU A 8 -22.05 2.05 -21.93
CA GLU A 8 -20.73 1.47 -22.22
C GLU A 8 -20.33 0.40 -21.19
N VAL A 9 -20.57 0.64 -19.91
CA VAL A 9 -20.30 -0.33 -18.83
C VAL A 9 -21.23 -1.54 -18.94
N LEU A 10 -22.52 -1.35 -19.22
CA LEU A 10 -23.45 -2.45 -19.47
C LEU A 10 -23.07 -3.25 -20.72
N LEU A 11 -22.55 -2.60 -21.75
CA LEU A 11 -22.13 -3.25 -22.99
C LEU A 11 -20.85 -4.08 -22.76
N LYS A 12 -19.89 -3.59 -21.96
CA LYS A 12 -18.72 -4.36 -21.50
C LYS A 12 -19.12 -5.51 -20.58
N PHE A 13 -20.07 -5.30 -19.67
CA PHE A 13 -20.60 -6.35 -18.79
C PHE A 13 -21.35 -7.44 -19.58
N TYR A 14 -22.06 -7.06 -20.65
CA TYR A 14 -22.73 -8.01 -21.55
C TYR A 14 -21.75 -8.73 -22.48
N GLN A 15 -20.58 -8.15 -22.77
CA GLN A 15 -19.52 -8.79 -23.55
C GLN A 15 -18.67 -9.76 -22.73
N ASP A 16 -18.70 -9.66 -21.40
CA ASP A 16 -17.95 -10.54 -20.50
C ASP A 16 -18.69 -11.87 -20.30
N ASP A 17 -18.09 -12.96 -20.79
CA ASP A 17 -18.68 -14.30 -20.72
C ASP A 17 -18.90 -14.77 -19.27
N ILE A 18 -18.03 -14.36 -18.33
CA ILE A 18 -18.16 -14.71 -16.91
C ILE A 18 -19.38 -14.03 -16.31
N ALA A 19 -19.55 -12.73 -16.57
CA ALA A 19 -20.68 -11.96 -16.08
C ALA A 19 -22.03 -12.52 -16.58
N ARG A 20 -22.08 -12.98 -17.84
CA ARG A 20 -23.26 -13.64 -18.42
C ARG A 20 -23.55 -14.97 -17.75
N ILE A 21 -22.53 -15.81 -17.55
CA ILE A 21 -22.67 -17.10 -16.87
C ILE A 21 -23.21 -16.91 -15.46
N VAL A 22 -22.64 -15.97 -14.70
CA VAL A 22 -23.09 -15.66 -13.32
C VAL A 22 -24.54 -15.18 -13.33
N ALA A 23 -24.92 -14.27 -14.23
CA ALA A 23 -26.29 -13.78 -14.33
C ALA A 23 -27.28 -14.92 -14.67
N LEU A 24 -26.91 -15.83 -15.58
CA LEU A 24 -27.73 -16.99 -15.94
C LEU A 24 -27.88 -17.95 -14.74
N VAL A 25 -26.82 -18.22 -13.99
CA VAL A 25 -26.87 -19.07 -12.80
C VAL A 25 -27.76 -18.46 -11.71
N VAL A 26 -27.67 -17.15 -11.47
CA VAL A 26 -28.52 -16.47 -10.48
C VAL A 26 -29.99 -16.45 -10.92
N LEU A 27 -30.26 -16.27 -12.21
CA LEU A 27 -31.61 -16.34 -12.77
C LEU A 27 -32.20 -17.75 -12.63
N THR A 28 -31.45 -18.80 -12.99
CA THR A 28 -31.92 -20.18 -12.84
C THR A 28 -32.13 -20.56 -11.38
N LEU A 29 -31.22 -20.16 -10.48
CA LEU A 29 -31.35 -20.36 -9.05
C LEU A 29 -32.59 -19.67 -8.48
N SER A 30 -32.84 -18.40 -8.86
CA SER A 30 -34.03 -17.67 -8.42
C SER A 30 -35.32 -18.35 -8.88
N ILE A 31 -35.36 -18.83 -10.13
CA ILE A 31 -36.52 -19.55 -10.67
C ILE A 31 -36.74 -20.86 -9.91
N VAL A 32 -35.70 -21.65 -9.68
CA VAL A 32 -35.77 -22.91 -8.93
C VAL A 32 -36.26 -22.64 -7.49
N VAL A 33 -35.67 -21.69 -6.77
CA VAL A 33 -36.09 -21.35 -5.40
C VAL A 33 -37.53 -20.79 -5.39
N GLY A 34 -37.91 -20.03 -6.41
CA GLY A 34 -39.25 -19.49 -6.59
C GLY A 34 -40.32 -20.57 -6.73
N PHE A 35 -40.04 -21.62 -7.50
CA PHE A 35 -40.96 -22.74 -7.71
C PHE A 35 -40.99 -23.75 -6.56
N TYR A 36 -39.83 -24.06 -5.95
CA TYR A 36 -39.72 -25.15 -4.96
C TYR A 36 -39.84 -24.71 -3.50
N VAL A 37 -39.58 -23.44 -3.17
CA VAL A 37 -39.55 -22.97 -1.77
C VAL A 37 -40.58 -21.86 -1.55
N SER A 38 -40.43 -20.72 -2.25
CA SER A 38 -41.37 -19.60 -2.17
C SER A 38 -41.07 -18.58 -3.26
N SER A 39 -42.13 -18.11 -3.93
CA SER A 39 -42.03 -17.06 -4.96
C SER A 39 -41.45 -15.74 -4.42
N ILE A 40 -41.61 -15.46 -3.11
CA ILE A 40 -41.10 -14.22 -2.50
C ILE A 40 -39.58 -14.28 -2.38
N LEU A 41 -39.02 -15.44 -1.99
CA LEU A 41 -37.58 -15.63 -1.87
C LEU A 41 -36.87 -15.54 -3.23
N GLY A 42 -37.46 -16.12 -4.28
CA GLY A 42 -36.95 -15.99 -5.64
C GLY A 42 -36.86 -14.53 -6.11
N LEU A 43 -37.90 -13.72 -5.86
CA LEU A 43 -37.92 -12.29 -6.18
C LEU A 43 -36.89 -11.50 -5.38
N ILE A 44 -36.71 -11.80 -4.10
CA ILE A 44 -35.70 -11.15 -3.24
C ILE A 44 -34.29 -11.38 -3.80
N ILE A 45 -33.97 -12.61 -4.20
CA ILE A 45 -32.66 -12.94 -4.80
C ILE A 45 -32.41 -12.12 -6.08
N LEU A 46 -33.40 -12.00 -6.96
CA LEU A 46 -33.28 -11.20 -8.18
C LEU A 46 -33.12 -9.71 -7.88
N LEU A 47 -33.90 -9.18 -6.93
CA LEU A 47 -33.81 -7.79 -6.55
C LEU A 47 -32.44 -7.46 -5.95
N PHE A 48 -31.89 -8.30 -5.08
CA PHE A 48 -30.54 -8.10 -4.55
C PHE A 48 -29.48 -8.17 -5.63
N PHE A 49 -29.60 -9.10 -6.59
CA PHE A 49 -28.66 -9.20 -7.70
C PHE A 49 -28.70 -7.94 -8.59
N ILE A 50 -29.89 -7.47 -8.97
CA ILE A 50 -30.05 -6.25 -9.77
C ILE A 50 -29.53 -5.02 -9.01
N ASN A 51 -29.85 -4.90 -7.72
CA ASN A 51 -29.34 -3.80 -6.88
C ASN A 51 -27.80 -3.88 -6.71
N GLY A 52 -27.24 -5.08 -6.60
CA GLY A 52 -25.79 -5.30 -6.56
C GLY A 52 -25.09 -4.86 -7.85
N CYS A 53 -25.63 -5.23 -9.02
CA CYS A 53 -25.13 -4.77 -10.31
C CYS A 53 -25.26 -3.25 -10.46
N ALA A 54 -26.39 -2.66 -10.07
CA ALA A 54 -26.60 -1.22 -10.11
C ALA A 54 -25.62 -0.47 -9.19
N ALA A 55 -25.38 -1.00 -7.98
CA ALA A 55 -24.40 -0.46 -7.05
C ALA A 55 -22.98 -0.54 -7.60
N ALA A 56 -22.58 -1.65 -8.23
CA ALA A 56 -21.28 -1.80 -8.86
C ALA A 56 -21.07 -0.81 -10.03
N VAL A 57 -22.09 -0.61 -10.87
CA VAL A 57 -22.04 0.40 -11.94
C VAL A 57 -21.95 1.81 -11.36
N PHE A 58 -22.69 2.10 -10.29
CA PHE A 58 -22.64 3.38 -9.60
C PHE A 58 -21.26 3.66 -8.99
N THR A 59 -20.65 2.67 -8.32
CA THR A 59 -19.33 2.82 -7.70
C THR A 59 -18.23 2.99 -8.73
N LEU A 60 -18.29 2.29 -9.85
CA LEU A 60 -17.34 2.42 -10.95
C LEU A 60 -17.47 3.75 -11.69
N ASN A 61 -18.68 4.32 -11.78
CA ASN A 61 -18.91 5.62 -12.41
C ASN A 61 -18.58 6.81 -11.50
N HIS A 62 -18.67 6.65 -10.18
CA HIS A 62 -18.44 7.71 -9.19
C HIS A 62 -17.29 7.40 -8.24
N LYS A 63 -16.17 6.89 -8.76
CA LYS A 63 -14.99 6.46 -7.99
C LYS A 63 -14.54 7.49 -6.94
N GLU A 64 -14.46 8.77 -7.31
CA GLU A 64 -14.04 9.84 -6.39
C GLU A 64 -15.05 10.12 -5.26
N THR A 65 -16.35 9.97 -5.56
CA THR A 65 -17.41 10.21 -4.56
C THR A 65 -17.46 9.06 -3.56
N VAL A 66 -17.32 7.82 -4.04
CA VAL A 66 -17.28 6.62 -3.19
C VAL A 66 -16.03 6.61 -2.31
N GLY A 67 -14.87 6.99 -2.84
CA GLY A 67 -13.65 7.16 -2.04
C GLY A 67 -13.86 8.11 -0.85
N ARG A 68 -14.57 9.22 -1.07
CA ARG A 68 -14.91 10.19 -0.01
C ARG A 68 -15.87 9.62 1.05
N TYR A 69 -16.85 8.80 0.66
CA TYR A 69 -17.75 8.14 1.61
C TYR A 69 -17.07 7.05 2.42
N LEU A 70 -16.20 6.25 1.78
CA LEU A 70 -15.34 5.28 2.46
C LEU A 70 -14.45 5.95 3.51
N GLN A 71 -13.91 7.13 3.18
CA GLN A 71 -13.10 7.89 4.12
C GLN A 71 -13.93 8.38 5.32
N LYS A 72 -15.16 8.86 5.11
CA LYS A 72 -16.08 9.19 6.21
C LYS A 72 -16.47 7.98 7.06
N LEU A 73 -16.61 6.79 6.46
CA LEU A 73 -16.87 5.53 7.18
C LEU A 73 -15.68 5.13 8.04
N LYS A 74 -14.46 5.25 7.51
CA LYS A 74 -13.22 5.07 8.28
C LYS A 74 -13.17 6.01 9.49
N ASP A 75 -13.54 7.28 9.28
CA ASP A 75 -13.59 8.28 10.36
C ASP A 75 -14.69 7.95 11.39
N PHE A 76 -15.83 7.38 10.95
CA PHE A 76 -16.94 6.94 11.81
C PHE A 76 -16.57 5.72 12.68
N PHE A 77 -15.81 4.76 12.15
CA PHE A 77 -15.31 3.61 12.91
C PHE A 77 -14.17 3.94 13.88
N GLY A 78 -13.79 5.23 14.02
CA GLY A 78 -13.00 5.70 15.15
C GLY A 78 -11.51 5.35 15.10
N TYR A 79 -10.95 5.08 13.92
CA TYR A 79 -9.50 4.89 13.75
C TYR A 79 -8.76 6.24 13.80
N LYS A 80 -8.75 6.87 14.98
CA LYS A 80 -8.27 8.23 15.24
C LYS A 80 -6.92 8.22 15.98
N ASP A 81 -5.93 7.49 15.46
CA ASP A 81 -4.62 7.37 16.14
C ASP A 81 -3.73 8.63 16.03
N TYR A 82 -4.17 9.65 15.27
CA TYR A 82 -3.42 10.88 15.03
C TYR A 82 -4.40 12.04 14.87
N ASP A 83 -4.24 13.07 15.70
CA ASP A 83 -4.99 14.32 15.58
C ASP A 83 -4.14 15.36 14.80
N PRO A 84 -4.44 15.62 13.50
CA PRO A 84 -3.67 16.56 12.69
C PRO A 84 -3.75 18.00 13.19
N LEU A 85 -4.76 18.36 14.00
CA LEU A 85 -4.93 19.72 14.53
C LEU A 85 -3.80 20.15 15.47
N ALA A 86 -3.16 19.20 16.17
CA ALA A 86 -2.05 19.49 17.07
C ALA A 86 -0.73 19.79 16.31
N ALA A 87 -0.59 19.32 15.06
CA ALA A 87 0.64 19.46 14.28
C ALA A 87 0.57 20.55 13.20
N SER A 88 -0.63 21.05 12.87
CA SER A 88 -0.83 22.03 11.78
C SER A 88 -0.74 23.50 12.21
N GLN A 89 -0.60 23.78 13.50
CA GLN A 89 -0.53 25.14 14.00
C GLN A 89 0.91 25.67 13.94
N CYS A 90 1.10 26.86 13.39
CA CYS A 90 2.41 27.49 13.39
C CYS A 90 2.90 27.82 14.80
N ASP A 91 4.09 27.35 15.18
CA ASP A 91 4.73 27.73 16.45
C ASP A 91 4.99 29.25 16.58
N VAL A 92 5.12 29.96 15.46
CA VAL A 92 5.38 31.41 15.43
C VAL A 92 4.09 32.25 15.35
N CYS A 93 3.08 31.81 14.61
CA CYS A 93 1.90 32.65 14.29
C CYS A 93 0.54 32.02 14.60
N GLY A 94 0.48 30.80 15.12
CA GLY A 94 -0.79 30.18 15.54
C GLY A 94 -1.78 29.87 14.42
N ASN A 95 -1.43 30.11 13.14
CA ASN A 95 -2.35 29.98 12.01
C ASN A 95 -2.12 28.69 11.21
N GLU A 96 -3.22 27.99 10.88
CA GLU A 96 -3.22 26.74 10.10
C GLU A 96 -2.87 26.92 8.61
N ARG A 97 -3.03 28.14 8.07
CA ARG A 97 -2.75 28.47 6.66
C ARG A 97 -1.75 29.62 6.54
N CYS A 98 -0.57 29.45 7.14
CA CYS A 98 0.49 30.43 6.97
C CYS A 98 1.18 30.26 5.60
N PRO A 99 1.28 31.31 4.77
CA PRO A 99 2.01 31.27 3.50
C PRO A 99 3.53 31.09 3.67
N ARG A 100 4.04 31.22 4.91
CA ARG A 100 5.45 31.07 5.27
C ARG A 100 5.82 29.63 5.68
N HIS A 101 4.86 28.74 6.00
CA HIS A 101 5.19 27.32 6.20
C HIS A 101 5.43 26.65 4.86
N ASN A 102 6.63 26.13 4.70
CA ASN A 102 6.84 25.04 3.78
C ASN A 102 6.14 23.80 4.36
N ARG A 103 5.07 23.31 3.73
CA ARG A 103 4.47 22.00 4.08
C ARG A 103 5.47 20.84 3.94
N ASN A 104 6.57 21.07 3.19
CA ASN A 104 7.68 20.13 3.07
C ASN A 104 8.75 20.32 4.15
N ALA A 105 8.58 21.25 5.10
CA ALA A 105 9.45 21.33 6.27
C ALA A 105 9.31 20.05 7.08
N LEU A 106 10.45 19.53 7.55
CA LEU A 106 10.49 18.32 8.34
C LEU A 106 9.95 18.63 9.74
N ILE A 107 8.99 17.84 10.22
CA ILE A 107 8.41 18.02 11.56
C ILE A 107 9.49 17.67 12.60
N HIS A 108 9.85 18.63 13.43
CA HIS A 108 10.92 18.50 14.42
C HIS A 108 10.57 17.48 15.51
N GLU A 109 9.32 17.48 15.98
CA GLU A 109 8.82 16.58 17.04
C GLU A 109 7.63 15.75 16.53
N PRO A 110 7.88 14.77 15.65
CA PRO A 110 6.81 14.06 14.94
C PRO A 110 5.97 13.15 15.84
N TRP A 111 6.42 12.84 17.06
CA TRP A 111 5.66 12.03 18.02
C TRP A 111 4.51 12.82 18.69
N LYS A 112 4.53 14.16 18.64
CA LYS A 112 3.47 14.99 19.22
C LYS A 112 2.15 14.74 18.47
N GLY A 113 1.13 14.27 19.19
CA GLY A 113 -0.21 14.00 18.64
C GLY A 113 -0.49 12.54 18.29
N PHE A 114 0.47 11.63 18.49
CA PHE A 114 0.23 10.19 18.44
C PHE A 114 -0.31 9.68 19.79
N LEU A 115 -1.43 8.95 19.74
CA LEU A 115 -1.98 8.22 20.88
C LEU A 115 -1.82 6.73 20.58
N ILE A 116 -0.77 6.12 21.14
CA ILE A 116 -0.39 4.72 20.88
C ILE A 116 -0.59 3.91 22.15
N GLU A 117 -1.19 2.72 22.02
CA GLU A 117 -1.31 1.79 23.14
C GLU A 117 0.06 1.29 23.59
N ALA A 118 0.28 1.17 24.90
CA ALA A 118 1.55 0.74 25.46
C ALA A 118 2.10 -0.58 24.88
N PRO A 119 1.29 -1.63 24.61
CA PRO A 119 1.79 -2.86 24.02
C PRO A 119 2.37 -2.67 22.60
N LEU A 120 1.78 -1.75 21.81
CA LEU A 120 2.25 -1.45 20.47
C LEU A 120 3.57 -0.68 20.50
N ASP A 121 3.69 0.34 21.38
CA ASP A 121 4.94 1.09 21.51
C ASP A 121 6.10 0.20 21.99
N ASP A 122 5.83 -0.72 22.91
CA ASP A 122 6.79 -1.72 23.40
C ASP A 122 7.18 -2.74 22.31
N ALA A 123 6.23 -3.15 21.46
CA ALA A 123 6.55 -3.98 20.30
C ALA A 123 7.45 -3.26 19.28
N VAL A 124 7.18 -1.98 18.99
CA VAL A 124 8.02 -1.14 18.13
C VAL A 124 9.40 -0.92 18.76
N ASP A 125 9.47 -0.75 20.08
CA ASP A 125 10.73 -0.64 20.81
C ASP A 125 11.61 -1.86 20.61
N ARG A 126 11.05 -3.04 20.87
CA ARG A 126 11.72 -4.33 20.70
C ARG A 126 12.16 -4.55 19.27
N PHE A 127 11.33 -4.21 18.30
CA PHE A 127 11.65 -4.34 16.88
C PHE A 127 12.90 -3.53 16.52
N PHE A 128 12.95 -2.25 16.92
CA PHE A 128 14.13 -1.42 16.65
C PHE A 128 15.36 -1.87 17.44
N SER A 129 15.20 -2.26 18.72
CA SER A 129 16.30 -2.85 19.49
C SER A 129 16.89 -4.05 18.77
N HIS A 130 16.04 -4.96 18.28
CA HIS A 130 16.48 -6.18 17.61
C HIS A 130 17.25 -5.90 16.31
N ILE A 131 16.76 -4.97 15.49
CA ILE A 131 17.47 -4.56 14.26
C ILE A 131 18.84 -3.98 14.60
N LEU A 132 18.91 -3.07 15.59
CA LEU A 132 20.16 -2.41 15.94
C LEU A 132 21.16 -3.37 16.60
N ASP A 133 20.69 -4.27 17.45
CA ASP A 133 21.53 -5.28 18.07
C ASP A 133 22.16 -6.20 17.02
N THR A 134 21.38 -6.57 16.00
CA THR A 134 21.87 -7.48 14.95
C THR A 134 22.76 -6.77 13.94
N PHE A 135 22.39 -5.55 13.52
CA PHE A 135 23.07 -4.83 12.45
C PHE A 135 24.23 -3.95 12.92
N VAL A 136 24.12 -3.32 14.09
CA VAL A 136 25.05 -2.26 14.56
C VAL A 136 25.93 -2.74 15.71
N ARG A 137 25.35 -3.37 16.75
CA ARG A 137 26.08 -3.73 17.99
C ARG A 137 27.31 -4.60 17.75
N ASN A 138 27.21 -5.55 16.81
CA ASN A 138 28.26 -6.52 16.51
C ASN A 138 29.60 -5.88 16.10
N TRP A 139 29.58 -4.82 15.29
CA TRP A 139 30.80 -4.11 14.90
C TRP A 139 31.06 -2.88 15.76
N HIS A 140 30.02 -2.23 16.29
CA HIS A 140 30.18 -1.03 17.12
C HIS A 140 30.92 -1.32 18.43
N SER A 141 30.58 -2.43 19.10
CA SER A 141 31.21 -2.85 20.36
C SER A 141 32.72 -3.12 20.23
N GLN A 142 33.21 -3.39 19.02
CA GLN A 142 34.63 -3.58 18.74
C GLN A 142 35.39 -2.24 18.66
N ILE A 143 34.69 -1.14 18.41
CA ILE A 143 35.26 0.19 18.25
C ILE A 143 35.16 0.97 19.56
N THR A 144 34.00 0.91 20.24
CA THR A 144 33.74 1.72 21.43
C THR A 144 32.65 1.08 22.32
N PRO A 145 32.80 1.16 23.66
CA PRO A 145 31.83 0.64 24.62
C PRO A 145 30.61 1.55 24.85
N ASP A 146 30.63 2.79 24.32
CA ASP A 146 29.54 3.76 24.49
C ASP A 146 28.27 3.36 23.72
N GLU A 147 27.11 3.41 24.37
CA GLU A 147 25.83 3.05 23.76
C GLU A 147 25.04 4.26 23.24
N GLN A 148 25.53 5.49 23.44
CA GLN A 148 24.80 6.70 23.03
C GLN A 148 24.53 6.75 21.53
N PHE A 149 25.47 6.26 20.72
CA PHE A 149 25.28 6.17 19.27
C PHE A 149 24.07 5.29 18.89
N MET A 150 23.94 4.13 19.54
CA MET A 150 22.84 3.20 19.32
C MET A 150 21.50 3.80 19.73
N LEU A 151 21.45 4.44 20.90
CA LEU A 151 20.26 5.15 21.39
C LEU A 151 19.87 6.29 20.44
N GLY A 152 20.86 7.03 19.92
CA GLY A 152 20.67 8.08 18.92
C GLY A 152 20.05 7.55 17.63
N ILE A 153 20.55 6.44 17.08
CA ILE A 153 19.94 5.82 15.89
C ILE A 153 18.51 5.38 16.19
N LYS A 154 18.27 4.73 17.32
CA LYS A 154 16.93 4.26 17.71
C LYS A 154 15.92 5.40 17.80
N SER A 155 16.30 6.51 18.43
CA SER A 155 15.47 7.72 18.48
C SER A 155 15.17 8.26 17.07
N ASN A 156 16.18 8.34 16.21
CA ASN A 156 15.99 8.80 14.84
C ASN A 156 15.10 7.86 14.01
N LEU A 157 15.16 6.54 14.22
CA LEU A 157 14.27 5.57 13.58
C LEU A 157 12.83 5.71 14.05
N ARG A 158 12.60 5.96 15.35
CA ARG A 158 11.27 6.26 15.90
C ARG A 158 10.68 7.53 15.31
N ASP A 159 11.48 8.59 15.22
CA ASP A 159 11.06 9.86 14.60
C ASP A 159 10.75 9.67 13.11
N ALA A 160 11.60 8.92 12.40
CA ALA A 160 11.39 8.57 11.00
C ALA A 160 10.08 7.79 10.80
N LEU A 161 9.77 6.83 11.68
CA LEU A 161 8.51 6.08 11.64
C LEU A 161 7.31 7.00 11.85
N CYS A 162 7.35 7.91 12.83
CA CYS A 162 6.29 8.88 13.05
C CYS A 162 6.08 9.76 11.81
N ARG A 163 7.16 10.31 11.22
CA ARG A 163 7.09 11.11 9.98
C ARG A 163 6.56 10.29 8.80
N LEU A 164 6.92 9.01 8.70
CA LEU A 164 6.40 8.09 7.68
C LEU A 164 4.90 7.90 7.84
N LEU A 165 4.41 7.67 9.07
CA LEU A 165 2.99 7.50 9.37
C LEU A 165 2.17 8.75 9.08
N ILE A 166 2.67 9.93 9.45
CA ILE A 166 2.01 11.20 9.12
C ILE A 166 1.87 11.34 7.60
N ARG A 167 2.97 11.10 6.86
CA ARG A 167 2.97 11.19 5.39
C ARG A 167 2.08 10.14 4.75
N ALA A 168 2.05 8.92 5.28
CA ALA A 168 1.17 7.86 4.80
C ALA A 168 -0.31 8.22 4.98
N LYS A 169 -0.66 8.96 6.04
CA LYS A 169 -2.02 9.46 6.26
C LYS A 169 -2.40 10.61 5.32
N GLU A 170 -1.43 11.39 4.84
CA GLU A 170 -1.64 12.44 3.84
C GLU A 170 -1.84 11.89 2.41
N LEU A 171 -1.52 10.61 2.17
CA LEU A 171 -1.70 9.99 0.86
C LEU A 171 -3.17 9.76 0.55
N ASP A 172 -3.58 10.17 -0.65
CA ASP A 172 -4.87 9.79 -1.24
C ASP A 172 -4.81 8.32 -1.68
N ALA A 173 -5.00 7.41 -0.71
CA ALA A 173 -4.94 5.98 -0.91
C ALA A 173 -5.90 5.49 -2.01
N PRO A 174 -7.18 5.92 -2.09
CA PRO A 174 -8.07 5.57 -3.20
C PRO A 174 -7.48 5.92 -4.57
N THR A 175 -6.91 7.13 -4.72
CA THR A 175 -6.30 7.54 -6.00
C THR A 175 -5.07 6.70 -6.31
N VAL A 176 -4.18 6.44 -5.35
CA VAL A 176 -3.00 5.60 -5.57
C VAL A 176 -3.40 4.18 -5.99
N ILE A 177 -4.38 3.59 -5.31
CA ILE A 177 -4.88 2.24 -5.61
C ILE A 177 -5.48 2.20 -7.01
N THR A 178 -6.36 3.14 -7.34
CA THR A 178 -7.12 3.09 -8.60
C THR A 178 -6.31 3.51 -9.82
N THR A 179 -5.35 4.44 -9.68
CA THR A 179 -4.59 4.99 -10.81
C THR A 179 -3.24 4.32 -11.03
N ARG A 180 -2.66 3.69 -9.99
CA ARG A 180 -1.33 3.05 -10.07
C ARG A 180 -1.40 1.55 -9.83
N LEU A 181 -1.95 1.13 -8.68
CA LEU A 181 -1.89 -0.27 -8.26
C LEU A 181 -2.76 -1.18 -9.15
N LEU A 182 -4.05 -0.86 -9.30
CA LEU A 182 -4.98 -1.67 -10.08
C LEU A 182 -4.55 -1.82 -11.55
N PRO A 183 -4.18 -0.75 -12.29
CA PRO A 183 -3.69 -0.90 -13.66
C PRO A 183 -2.47 -1.81 -13.76
N THR A 184 -1.51 -1.66 -12.83
CA THR A 184 -0.30 -2.51 -12.81
C THR A 184 -0.66 -3.97 -12.53
N PHE A 185 -1.57 -4.22 -11.59
CA PHE A 185 -2.08 -5.56 -11.30
C PHE A 185 -2.75 -6.20 -12.52
N PHE A 186 -3.64 -5.46 -13.21
CA PHE A 186 -4.33 -5.97 -14.39
C PHE A 186 -3.38 -6.28 -15.55
N ILE A 187 -2.34 -5.47 -15.75
CA ILE A 187 -1.29 -5.76 -16.73
C ILE A 187 -0.58 -7.08 -16.38
N HIS A 188 -0.14 -7.26 -15.13
CA HIS A 188 0.49 -8.51 -14.72
C HIS A 188 -0.45 -9.72 -14.81
N TYR A 189 -1.72 -9.55 -14.44
CA TYR A 189 -2.73 -10.60 -14.56
C TYR A 189 -2.96 -11.01 -16.01
N GLU A 190 -3.11 -10.04 -16.93
CA GLU A 190 -3.29 -10.31 -18.36
C GLU A 190 -2.10 -11.08 -18.94
N ILE A 191 -0.87 -10.70 -18.55
CA ILE A 191 0.36 -11.39 -18.96
C ILE A 191 0.34 -12.85 -18.47
N ILE A 192 0.05 -13.08 -17.19
CA ILE A 192 0.00 -14.42 -16.61
C ILE A 192 -1.11 -15.25 -17.29
N ALA A 193 -2.28 -14.66 -17.50
CA ALA A 193 -3.39 -15.34 -18.18
C ALA A 193 -3.02 -15.77 -19.60
N LYS A 194 -2.32 -14.92 -20.38
CA LYS A 194 -1.81 -15.29 -21.70
C LYS A 194 -0.79 -16.43 -21.65
N MET A 195 0.12 -16.42 -20.67
CA MET A 195 1.08 -17.51 -20.47
C MET A 195 0.39 -18.84 -20.19
N MET A 196 -0.67 -18.83 -19.38
CA MET A 196 -1.43 -20.04 -19.00
C MET A 196 -2.22 -20.65 -20.17
N LEU A 197 -2.46 -19.91 -21.26
CA LEU A 197 -3.14 -20.42 -22.46
C LEU A 197 -2.20 -21.20 -23.40
N VAL A 198 -0.88 -21.11 -23.21
CA VAL A 198 0.09 -21.82 -24.05
C VAL A 198 0.36 -23.20 -23.46
N ASP A 199 -0.32 -24.19 -24.00
CA ASP A 199 -0.13 -25.59 -23.59
C ASP A 199 1.25 -26.13 -23.99
N HIS A 200 1.74 -27.11 -23.22
CA HIS A 200 2.95 -27.90 -23.48
C HIS A 200 4.30 -27.15 -23.44
N VAL A 201 4.36 -25.93 -22.90
CA VAL A 201 5.62 -25.23 -22.63
C VAL A 201 5.78 -25.02 -21.12
N PRO A 202 6.93 -25.34 -20.52
CA PRO A 202 7.15 -25.08 -19.10
C PRO A 202 7.10 -23.58 -18.82
N MET A 203 6.45 -23.19 -17.71
CA MET A 203 6.25 -21.80 -17.30
C MET A 203 7.55 -20.99 -17.26
N ASP A 204 8.68 -21.60 -16.90
CA ASP A 204 9.98 -20.91 -16.85
C ASP A 204 10.46 -20.42 -18.22
N ARG A 205 10.12 -21.14 -19.30
CA ARG A 205 10.45 -20.75 -20.68
C ARG A 205 9.47 -19.70 -21.19
N LEU A 206 8.18 -19.86 -20.90
CA LEU A 206 7.15 -18.88 -21.21
C LEU A 206 7.45 -17.55 -20.53
N ALA A 207 7.75 -17.56 -19.24
CA ALA A 207 8.13 -16.39 -18.47
C ALA A 207 9.31 -15.67 -19.12
N LYS A 208 10.36 -16.39 -19.52
CA LYS A 208 11.50 -15.75 -20.20
C LYS A 208 11.11 -15.12 -21.53
N THR A 209 10.36 -15.81 -22.38
CA THR A 209 9.97 -15.28 -23.71
C THR A 209 9.02 -14.08 -23.59
N PHE A 210 7.94 -14.21 -22.83
CA PHE A 210 6.94 -13.15 -22.68
C PHE A 210 7.46 -11.96 -21.87
N LEU A 211 8.26 -12.19 -20.82
CA LEU A 211 8.79 -11.09 -20.01
C LEU A 211 9.97 -10.38 -20.67
N ILE A 212 10.78 -11.03 -21.50
CA ILE A 212 11.96 -10.37 -22.12
C ILE A 212 11.60 -9.68 -23.42
N ASP A 213 10.71 -10.28 -24.23
CA ASP A 213 10.46 -9.81 -25.60
C ASP A 213 9.22 -8.91 -25.73
N GLU A 214 8.19 -9.10 -24.88
CA GLU A 214 6.91 -8.39 -25.03
C GLU A 214 6.65 -7.30 -23.98
N TYR A 215 7.21 -7.41 -22.77
CA TYR A 215 6.86 -6.51 -21.65
C TYR A 215 8.09 -5.97 -20.91
N PRO A 216 8.10 -4.70 -20.49
CA PRO A 216 9.23 -4.15 -19.73
C PRO A 216 9.24 -4.71 -18.30
N ILE A 217 10.14 -5.64 -18.01
CA ILE A 217 10.35 -6.15 -16.64
C ILE A 217 10.87 -5.03 -15.74
N HIS A 218 10.33 -4.95 -14.52
CA HIS A 218 10.86 -4.06 -13.51
C HIS A 218 12.31 -4.45 -13.14
N PRO A 219 13.28 -3.50 -13.06
CA PRO A 219 14.70 -3.81 -12.86
C PRO A 219 14.99 -4.67 -11.62
N ALA A 220 14.18 -4.54 -10.57
CA ALA A 220 14.33 -5.31 -9.33
C ALA A 220 14.10 -6.82 -9.50
N VAL A 221 13.40 -7.26 -10.55
CA VAL A 221 13.05 -8.67 -10.76
C VAL A 221 14.18 -9.45 -11.48
N LEU A 222 15.14 -8.75 -12.08
CA LEU A 222 16.16 -9.38 -12.92
C LEU A 222 17.09 -10.34 -12.15
N ASN A 223 17.57 -9.91 -10.99
CA ASN A 223 18.39 -10.70 -10.08
C ASN A 223 18.46 -10.05 -8.70
N ARG A 224 18.90 -10.81 -7.69
CA ARG A 224 19.01 -10.35 -6.29
C ARG A 224 19.90 -9.12 -6.13
N GLN A 225 20.95 -8.97 -6.95
CA GLN A 225 21.83 -7.79 -6.88
C GLN A 225 21.12 -6.53 -7.41
N ALA A 226 20.37 -6.65 -8.51
CA ALA A 226 19.58 -5.59 -9.10
C ALA A 226 18.44 -5.17 -8.16
N GLU A 227 17.80 -6.13 -7.51
CA GLU A 227 16.80 -5.90 -6.45
C GLU A 227 17.37 -5.04 -5.33
N VAL A 228 18.47 -5.48 -4.69
CA VAL A 228 19.11 -4.73 -3.60
C VAL A 228 19.52 -3.33 -4.05
N ASN A 229 20.06 -3.19 -5.26
CA ASN A 229 20.43 -1.88 -5.80
C ASN A 229 19.22 -0.97 -6.04
N TYR A 230 18.10 -1.53 -6.49
CA TYR A 230 16.84 -0.82 -6.59
C TYR A 230 16.36 -0.36 -5.20
N LEU A 231 16.38 -1.23 -4.20
CA LEU A 231 15.99 -0.88 -2.82
C LEU A 231 16.90 0.16 -2.17
N ARG A 232 18.19 0.16 -2.50
CA ARG A 232 19.10 1.26 -2.14
C ARG A 232 18.70 2.57 -2.80
N GLY A 233 18.25 2.53 -4.04
CA GLY A 233 17.65 3.68 -4.73
C GLY A 233 16.40 4.19 -4.00
N VAL A 234 15.50 3.28 -3.64
CA VAL A 234 14.29 3.61 -2.84
C VAL A 234 14.67 4.23 -1.50
N ALA A 235 15.61 3.62 -0.76
CA ALA A 235 16.09 4.15 0.51
C ALA A 235 16.70 5.56 0.37
N LYS A 236 17.51 5.80 -0.67
CA LYS A 236 18.08 7.15 -0.96
C LYS A 236 17.00 8.21 -1.17
N VAL A 237 15.86 7.83 -1.74
CA VAL A 237 14.73 8.73 -1.99
C VAL A 237 13.86 8.92 -0.74
N LEU A 238 13.79 7.91 0.13
CA LEU A 238 13.05 7.96 1.40
C LEU A 238 13.78 8.75 2.48
N ILE A 239 15.09 8.54 2.65
CA ILE A 239 15.87 9.14 3.76
C ILE A 239 15.69 10.67 3.87
N PRO A 240 15.77 11.47 2.79
CA PRO A 240 15.58 12.91 2.86
C PRO A 240 14.21 13.36 3.34
N ARG A 241 13.20 12.48 3.28
CA ARG A 241 11.83 12.76 3.73
C ARG A 241 11.58 12.35 5.18
N LEU A 242 12.45 11.52 5.74
CA LEU A 242 12.27 10.89 7.06
C LEU A 242 13.23 11.43 8.12
N PHE A 243 14.43 11.88 7.72
CA PHE A 243 15.48 12.32 8.64
C PHE A 243 15.75 13.81 8.53
N THR A 244 16.32 14.40 9.59
CA THR A 244 16.66 15.83 9.64
C THR A 244 17.90 16.15 8.78
N PRO A 245 18.06 17.40 8.30
CA PRO A 245 19.20 17.77 7.47
C PRO A 245 20.54 17.56 8.18
N GLU A 246 20.62 17.71 9.52
CA GLU A 246 21.83 17.45 10.30
C GLU A 246 22.29 16.00 10.14
N ASN A 247 21.34 15.06 10.23
CA ASN A 247 21.60 13.64 10.07
C ASN A 247 21.95 13.27 8.61
N ILE A 248 21.27 13.86 7.63
CA ILE A 248 21.51 13.58 6.21
C ILE A 248 22.88 14.09 5.76
N ASN A 249 23.34 15.21 6.31
CA ASN A 249 24.66 15.77 6.02
C ASN A 249 25.80 14.88 6.56
N CYS A 250 25.53 14.03 7.55
CA CYS A 250 26.47 13.02 8.01
C CYS A 250 26.50 11.82 7.06
N LYS A 251 27.58 11.71 6.26
CA LYS A 251 27.75 10.61 5.29
C LYS A 251 27.74 9.22 5.92
N ILE A 252 28.27 9.09 7.14
CA ILE A 252 28.31 7.82 7.87
C ILE A 252 26.89 7.41 8.23
N PHE A 253 26.13 8.31 8.86
CA PHE A 253 24.73 8.08 9.20
C PHE A 253 23.89 7.76 7.96
N PHE A 254 23.99 8.58 6.90
CA PHE A 254 23.24 8.37 5.67
C PHE A 254 23.48 7.00 5.05
N ASN A 255 24.74 6.58 4.94
CA ASN A 255 25.05 5.26 4.38
C ASN A 255 24.62 4.13 5.29
N LEU A 256 24.80 4.27 6.60
CA LEU A 256 24.36 3.28 7.58
C LEU A 256 22.85 3.05 7.50
N ILE A 257 22.06 4.12 7.55
CA ILE A 257 20.60 4.05 7.45
C ILE A 257 20.16 3.52 6.09
N LYS A 258 20.83 3.92 5.00
CA LYS A 258 20.54 3.42 3.66
C LYS A 258 20.73 1.90 3.58
N GLU A 259 21.84 1.36 4.08
CA GLU A 259 22.05 -0.09 4.08
C GLU A 259 21.10 -0.80 5.07
N LEU A 260 20.85 -0.21 6.26
CA LEU A 260 19.89 -0.73 7.24
C LEU A 260 18.48 -0.86 6.61
N LEU A 261 17.98 0.22 6.01
CA LEU A 261 16.65 0.21 5.37
C LEU A 261 16.60 -0.76 4.20
N SER A 262 17.63 -0.80 3.35
CA SER A 262 17.63 -1.70 2.19
C SER A 262 17.66 -3.17 2.60
N PHE A 263 18.58 -3.58 3.48
CA PHE A 263 18.82 -5.00 3.77
C PHE A 263 17.97 -5.57 4.89
N TRP A 264 17.70 -4.80 5.95
CA TRP A 264 17.04 -5.31 7.14
C TRP A 264 15.55 -4.97 7.20
N VAL A 265 15.09 -4.03 6.37
CA VAL A 265 13.69 -3.60 6.35
C VAL A 265 13.03 -3.91 5.01
N LEU A 266 13.50 -3.30 3.92
CA LEU A 266 12.82 -3.38 2.62
C LEU A 266 12.96 -4.75 1.96
N LEU A 267 14.16 -5.35 1.99
CA LEU A 267 14.40 -6.65 1.34
C LEU A 267 13.58 -7.77 2.00
N PRO A 268 13.62 -7.96 3.34
CA PRO A 268 12.82 -9.01 3.97
C PRO A 268 11.32 -8.75 3.84
N LEU A 269 10.89 -7.49 3.88
CA LEU A 269 9.49 -7.11 3.65
C LEU A 269 9.03 -7.53 2.26
N LEU A 270 9.85 -7.29 1.23
CA LEU A 270 9.52 -7.71 -0.14
C LEU A 270 9.53 -9.22 -0.31
N ASP A 271 10.47 -9.93 0.32
CA ASP A 271 10.50 -11.40 0.30
C ASP A 271 9.20 -11.96 0.91
N VAL A 272 8.77 -11.41 2.04
CA VAL A 272 7.51 -11.79 2.73
C VAL A 272 6.28 -11.48 1.87
N ILE A 273 6.21 -10.29 1.27
CA ILE A 273 5.08 -9.89 0.41
C ILE A 273 5.05 -10.71 -0.89
N SER A 274 6.21 -11.20 -1.35
CA SER A 274 6.31 -11.95 -2.60
C SER A 274 6.14 -13.46 -2.41
N ASP A 275 6.11 -13.96 -1.17
CA ASP A 275 5.93 -15.39 -0.90
C ASP A 275 4.45 -15.80 -1.08
N PRO A 276 4.14 -16.65 -2.08
CA PRO A 276 2.77 -17.09 -2.31
C PRO A 276 2.20 -17.90 -1.13
N ASN A 277 3.03 -18.54 -0.30
CA ASN A 277 2.56 -19.33 0.84
C ASN A 277 2.07 -18.47 2.00
N LEU A 278 2.48 -17.20 2.07
CA LEU A 278 2.01 -16.24 3.07
C LEU A 278 0.74 -15.50 2.64
N ILE A 279 0.46 -15.48 1.33
CA ILE A 279 -0.73 -14.83 0.75
C ILE A 279 -1.95 -15.77 0.73
N ASN A 280 -1.73 -17.08 0.74
CA ASN A 280 -2.77 -18.12 0.64
C ASN A 280 -3.21 -18.64 2.02
#